data_AF-A0A7V2QI82-F1
#
_entry.id   AF-A0A7V2QI82-F1
#
_cell.length_a   1.000
_cell.length_b   1.000
_cell.length_c   1.000
_cell.angle_alpha   90.00
_cell.angle_beta   90.00
_cell.angle_gamma   90.00
#
_symmetry.space_group_name_H-M   'P 1'
#
loop_
_entity.id
_entity.type
_entity.pdbx_description
1 polymer ?
#
loop_
_entity_poly.entity_id
_entity_poly.type
_entity_poly.pdbx_seq_one_letter_code
_entity_poly.pdbx_strand_id
1 'polypeptide(L)'
;MNSRALKIAGVSLGFALLLAAYGAIGIAIRAERQRQADLEQQIAPIQTAVALQREGGAVLPTRQAELATLQAQREEFQFAIPSEVDSTEVLAHIVATAAAQGVNLRRLEARDPFTVTVGSRAYWVLGYAVQVEGDLAAVSAFLTALESGPIGTLVLDQVQVEARPTPTSTPPSASSNTPVPPPPPYRATLIVQVYTRETGPEGSSVLPPTLSPQERTRQLERLVDEARQQGDWTRVISLLLVLRSDRPDDPDLEAQLVEAYVRDGQRRMLAGQFELAEAA
;
A
#
# COMPACT_ATOMS: atom_id res chain seq x y z
N MET A 1 4.76 46.59 1.31
CA MET A 1 4.54 45.21 0.78
C MET A 1 5.31 44.24 1.66
N ASN A 2 4.59 43.32 2.30
CA ASN A 2 5.07 42.61 3.49
C ASN A 2 5.91 41.37 3.15
N SER A 3 7.19 41.41 3.53
CA SER A 3 8.21 40.32 3.42
C SER A 3 7.76 38.96 4.00
N ARG A 4 6.72 38.93 4.85
CA ARG A 4 6.15 37.70 5.41
C ARG A 4 5.28 36.90 4.43
N ALA A 5 4.65 37.55 3.44
CA ALA A 5 3.85 36.84 2.44
C ALA A 5 4.72 36.08 1.42
N LEU A 6 5.94 36.58 1.14
CA LEU A 6 6.87 35.95 0.21
C LEU A 6 7.55 34.69 0.77
N LYS A 7 7.71 34.60 2.11
CA LYS A 7 8.30 33.42 2.76
C LYS A 7 7.32 32.26 2.91
N ILE A 8 6.01 32.55 3.02
CA ILE A 8 4.97 31.51 3.15
C ILE A 8 4.69 30.83 1.79
N ALA A 9 4.80 31.56 0.68
CA ALA A 9 4.67 30.99 -0.67
C ALA A 9 5.86 30.08 -1.08
N GLY A 10 7.06 30.32 -0.55
CA GLY A 10 8.24 29.49 -0.82
C GLY A 10 8.21 28.13 -0.12
N VAL A 11 7.64 28.07 1.10
CA VAL A 11 7.57 26.83 1.89
C VAL A 11 6.44 25.91 1.41
N SER A 12 5.32 26.46 0.93
CA SER A 12 4.22 25.67 0.35
C SER A 12 4.58 25.08 -1.02
N LEU A 13 5.36 25.79 -1.84
CA LEU A 13 5.87 25.27 -3.12
C LEU A 13 6.92 24.16 -2.92
N GLY A 14 7.78 24.31 -1.89
CA GLY A 14 8.74 23.27 -1.51
C GLY A 14 8.06 22.00 -0.98
N PHE A 15 7.01 22.12 -0.17
CA PHE A 15 6.25 20.98 0.35
C PHE A 15 5.40 20.30 -0.74
N ALA A 16 4.85 21.06 -1.70
CA ALA A 16 4.13 20.52 -2.86
C ALA A 16 5.05 19.79 -3.84
N LEU A 17 6.29 20.25 -4.05
CA LEU A 17 7.30 19.54 -4.85
C LEU A 17 7.81 18.28 -4.15
N LEU A 18 7.92 18.31 -2.81
CA LEU A 18 8.33 17.14 -2.01
C LEU A 18 7.22 16.08 -1.94
N LEU A 19 5.95 16.48 -1.95
CA LEU A 19 4.78 15.58 -2.10
C LEU A 19 4.64 15.03 -3.54
N ALA A 20 4.94 15.83 -4.57
CA ALA A 20 4.97 15.37 -5.96
C ALA A 20 6.10 14.36 -6.24
N ALA A 21 7.20 14.42 -5.48
CA ALA A 21 8.27 13.43 -5.51
C ALA A 21 7.94 12.15 -4.71
N TYR A 22 7.07 12.22 -3.69
CA TYR A 22 6.76 11.11 -2.78
C TYR A 22 5.58 10.22 -3.21
N GLY A 23 4.62 10.76 -3.98
CA GLY A 23 3.57 9.94 -4.62
C GLY A 23 4.02 9.27 -5.91
N ALA A 24 5.28 9.46 -6.32
CA ALA A 24 5.73 9.15 -7.66
C ALA A 24 5.88 7.67 -7.95
N ILE A 25 5.96 6.73 -6.99
CA ILE A 25 6.29 5.34 -7.36
C ILE A 25 5.04 4.50 -7.69
N GLY A 26 3.98 4.58 -6.88
CA GLY A 26 2.70 3.93 -7.18
C GLY A 26 1.90 4.64 -8.28
N ILE A 27 1.93 5.98 -8.30
CA ILE A 27 1.35 6.78 -9.38
C ILE A 27 2.20 6.69 -10.64
N ALA A 28 3.55 6.63 -10.59
CA ALA A 28 4.32 6.40 -11.82
C ALA A 28 3.96 5.07 -12.43
N ILE A 29 3.84 3.95 -11.72
CA ILE A 29 3.56 2.67 -12.42
C ILE A 29 2.21 2.70 -13.16
N ARG A 30 1.15 3.33 -12.60
CA ARG A 30 -0.15 3.47 -13.30
C ARG A 30 -0.16 4.58 -14.35
N ALA A 31 0.39 5.75 -14.03
CA ALA A 31 0.54 6.85 -14.97
C ALA A 31 1.51 6.50 -16.11
N GLU A 32 2.45 5.57 -15.90
CA GLU A 32 3.40 5.05 -16.88
C GLU A 32 2.75 3.97 -17.74
N ARG A 33 1.80 3.17 -17.23
CA ARG A 33 0.97 2.31 -18.11
C ARG A 33 0.07 3.15 -19.01
N GLN A 34 -0.55 4.19 -18.48
CA GLN A 34 -1.34 5.13 -19.30
C GLN A 34 -0.44 5.95 -20.22
N ARG A 35 0.69 6.47 -19.74
CA ARG A 35 1.68 7.17 -20.58
C ARG A 35 2.33 6.25 -21.59
N GLN A 36 2.58 4.97 -21.31
CA GLN A 36 3.10 4.04 -22.31
C GLN A 36 2.04 3.69 -23.34
N ALA A 37 0.78 3.51 -22.95
CA ALA A 37 -0.31 3.33 -23.92
C ALA A 37 -0.50 4.60 -24.79
N ASP A 38 -0.46 5.79 -24.18
CA ASP A 38 -0.54 7.07 -24.89
C ASP A 38 0.71 7.35 -25.72
N LEU A 39 1.90 7.02 -25.21
CA LEU A 39 3.17 7.16 -25.92
C LEU A 39 3.26 6.12 -27.04
N GLU A 40 2.78 4.89 -26.90
CA GLU A 40 2.70 3.93 -28.02
C GLU A 40 1.73 4.42 -29.09
N GLN A 41 0.57 4.96 -28.70
CA GLN A 41 -0.36 5.61 -29.62
C GLN A 41 0.22 6.86 -30.30
N GLN A 42 1.15 7.57 -29.65
CA GLN A 42 1.81 8.75 -30.22
C GLN A 42 3.10 8.41 -30.99
N ILE A 43 3.84 7.38 -30.57
CA ILE A 43 5.08 6.91 -31.17
C ILE A 43 4.77 6.18 -32.47
N ALA A 44 3.68 5.43 -32.55
CA ALA A 44 3.28 4.77 -33.80
C ALA A 44 3.22 5.76 -34.98
N PRO A 45 2.44 6.86 -34.96
CA PRO A 45 2.41 7.83 -36.07
C PRO A 45 3.71 8.63 -36.22
N ILE A 46 4.48 8.86 -35.15
CA ILE A 46 5.78 9.54 -35.23
C ILE A 46 6.86 8.65 -35.85
N GLN A 47 6.87 7.34 -35.59
CA GLN A 47 7.75 6.38 -36.27
C GLN A 47 7.39 6.28 -37.75
N THR A 48 6.10 6.31 -38.10
CA THR A 48 5.67 6.41 -39.50
C THR A 48 6.10 7.74 -40.11
N ALA A 49 6.00 8.85 -39.38
CA ALA A 49 6.45 10.17 -39.84
C ALA A 49 7.97 10.25 -39.99
N VAL A 50 8.77 9.73 -39.06
CA VAL A 50 10.25 9.70 -39.15
C VAL A 50 10.72 8.74 -40.25
N ALA A 51 10.00 7.65 -40.49
CA ALA A 51 10.23 6.78 -41.66
C ALA A 51 9.90 7.50 -42.98
N LEU A 52 8.87 8.37 -42.99
CA LEU A 52 8.50 9.20 -44.15
C LEU A 52 9.36 10.47 -44.30
N GLN A 53 9.94 11.00 -43.23
CA GLN A 53 10.50 12.36 -43.13
C GLN A 53 12.01 12.30 -42.88
N ARG A 54 12.72 11.44 -43.64
CA ARG A 54 14.19 11.44 -43.73
C ARG A 54 14.77 12.72 -44.34
N GLU A 55 13.94 13.63 -44.81
CA GLU A 55 14.36 14.91 -45.38
C GLU A 55 13.75 16.08 -44.57
N GLY A 56 14.56 16.67 -43.68
CA GLY A 56 14.41 18.09 -43.32
C GLY A 56 14.24 18.44 -41.84
N GLY A 57 15.26 19.11 -41.28
CA GLY A 57 15.09 20.16 -40.26
C GLY A 57 15.55 19.82 -38.85
N ALA A 58 16.17 20.82 -38.19
CA ALA A 58 16.84 20.82 -36.88
C ALA A 58 16.02 20.31 -35.65
N VAL A 59 14.82 19.77 -35.85
CA VAL A 59 13.93 19.21 -34.82
C VAL A 59 14.24 17.73 -34.53
N LEU A 60 14.82 17.01 -35.50
CA LEU A 60 15.28 15.62 -35.38
C LEU A 60 16.27 15.38 -34.22
N PRO A 61 17.36 16.17 -34.06
CA PRO A 61 18.31 15.95 -32.97
C PRO A 61 17.71 16.23 -31.59
N THR A 62 16.82 17.21 -31.43
CA THR A 62 16.14 17.48 -30.15
C THR A 62 15.22 16.33 -29.74
N ARG A 63 14.43 15.81 -30.69
CA ARG A 63 13.56 14.64 -30.45
C ARG A 63 14.37 13.37 -30.14
N GLN A 64 15.53 13.19 -30.78
CA GLN A 64 16.45 12.10 -30.48
C GLN A 64 17.05 12.22 -29.08
N ALA A 65 17.42 13.43 -28.65
CA ALA A 65 17.93 13.68 -27.31
C ALA A 65 16.86 13.44 -26.22
N GLU A 66 15.61 13.85 -26.47
CA GLU A 66 14.47 13.55 -25.58
C GLU A 66 14.22 12.05 -25.47
N LEU A 67 14.22 11.32 -26.60
CA LEU A 67 14.08 9.86 -26.60
C LEU A 67 15.20 9.17 -25.84
N ALA A 68 16.46 9.58 -26.04
CA ALA A 68 17.60 9.03 -25.31
C ALA A 68 17.49 9.31 -23.80
N THR A 69 17.00 10.49 -23.40
CA THR A 69 16.80 10.85 -21.99
C THR A 69 15.71 10.00 -21.35
N LEU A 70 14.57 9.82 -22.03
CA LEU A 70 13.49 8.97 -21.55
C LEU A 70 13.90 7.49 -21.48
N GLN A 71 14.70 7.02 -22.45
CA GLN A 71 15.28 5.67 -22.41
C GLN A 71 16.23 5.49 -21.21
N ALA A 72 17.12 6.46 -20.97
CA ALA A 72 18.03 6.43 -19.82
C ALA A 72 17.27 6.44 -18.48
N GLN A 73 16.26 7.29 -18.33
CA GLN A 73 15.41 7.31 -17.14
C GLN A 73 14.68 5.97 -16.94
N ARG A 74 14.13 5.41 -18.02
CA ARG A 74 13.48 4.09 -17.98
C ARG A 74 14.44 2.99 -17.54
N GLU A 75 15.69 3.01 -17.99
CA GLU A 75 16.71 2.04 -17.56
C GLU A 75 17.10 2.24 -16.09
N GLU A 76 17.31 3.48 -15.65
CA GLU A 76 17.62 3.82 -14.27
C GLU A 76 16.54 3.31 -13.30
N PHE A 77 15.26 3.54 -13.61
CA PHE A 77 14.15 3.00 -12.81
C PHE A 77 14.11 1.47 -12.79
N GLN A 78 14.47 0.79 -13.88
CA GLN A 78 14.55 -0.67 -13.90
C GLN A 78 15.67 -1.21 -12.98
N PHE A 79 16.74 -0.44 -12.80
CA PHE A 79 17.82 -0.80 -11.87
C PHE A 79 17.50 -0.44 -10.41
N ALA A 80 16.56 0.48 -10.18
CA ALA A 80 16.10 0.85 -8.83
C ALA A 80 15.16 -0.19 -8.20
N ILE A 81 14.52 -1.06 -9.00
CA ILE A 81 13.67 -2.15 -8.48
C ILE A 81 14.55 -3.19 -7.77
N PRO A 82 14.38 -3.43 -6.46
CA PRO A 82 15.17 -4.40 -5.73
C PRO A 82 15.01 -5.82 -6.33
N SER A 83 16.10 -6.57 -6.32
CA SER A 83 16.13 -7.98 -6.69
C SER A 83 15.39 -8.87 -5.71
N GLU A 84 15.42 -8.50 -4.44
CA GLU A 84 14.84 -9.26 -3.34
C GLU A 84 14.03 -8.31 -2.47
N VAL A 85 12.81 -8.72 -2.14
CA VAL A 85 12.00 -8.04 -1.13
C VAL A 85 11.59 -9.07 -0.10
N ASP A 86 11.85 -8.79 1.17
CA ASP A 86 11.42 -9.67 2.26
C ASP A 86 9.89 -9.60 2.37
N SER A 87 9.21 -10.69 2.02
CA SER A 87 7.75 -10.81 2.15
C SER A 87 7.24 -10.48 3.56
N THR A 88 8.05 -10.75 4.58
CA THR A 88 7.69 -10.45 5.97
C THR A 88 7.77 -8.96 6.27
N GLU A 89 8.73 -8.25 5.68
CA GLU A 89 8.78 -6.79 5.77
C GLU A 89 7.51 -6.16 5.16
N VAL A 90 7.02 -6.70 4.05
CA VAL A 90 5.76 -6.27 3.42
C VAL A 90 4.57 -6.50 4.36
N LEU A 91 4.44 -7.70 4.92
CA LEU A 91 3.35 -8.02 5.85
C LEU A 91 3.42 -7.15 7.11
N ALA A 92 4.61 -7.01 7.70
CA ALA A 92 4.83 -6.19 8.88
C ALA A 92 4.48 -4.72 8.60
N HIS A 93 4.82 -4.22 7.41
CA HIS A 93 4.48 -2.86 7.00
C HIS A 93 2.97 -2.66 6.83
N ILE A 94 2.26 -3.59 6.19
CA ILE A 94 0.78 -3.52 6.05
C ILE A 94 0.12 -3.49 7.44
N VAL A 95 0.54 -4.39 8.33
CA VAL A 95 -0.01 -4.50 9.70
C VAL A 95 0.29 -3.24 10.52
N ALA A 96 1.54 -2.76 10.51
CA ALA A 96 1.93 -1.57 11.26
C ALA A 96 1.19 -0.33 10.76
N THR A 97 1.04 -0.18 9.44
CA THR A 97 0.28 0.93 8.84
C THR A 97 -1.19 0.87 9.20
N ALA A 98 -1.81 -0.32 9.21
CA ALA A 98 -3.20 -0.49 9.65
C ALA A 98 -3.39 -0.04 11.10
N ALA A 99 -2.53 -0.50 12.01
CA ALA A 99 -2.57 -0.13 13.42
C ALA A 99 -2.35 1.37 13.64
N ALA A 100 -1.37 1.97 12.95
CA ALA A 100 -1.05 3.38 13.07
C ALA A 100 -2.18 4.31 12.62
N GLN A 101 -2.95 3.90 11.61
CA GLN A 101 -4.08 4.68 11.08
C GLN A 101 -5.42 4.33 11.74
N GLY A 102 -5.43 3.43 12.74
CA GLY A 102 -6.64 3.07 13.46
C GLY A 102 -7.66 2.26 12.63
N VAL A 103 -7.23 1.62 11.55
CA VAL A 103 -8.09 0.72 10.77
C VAL A 103 -7.98 -0.72 11.26
N ASN A 104 -9.11 -1.41 11.30
CA ASN A 104 -9.19 -2.81 11.67
C ASN A 104 -8.86 -3.70 10.48
N LEU A 105 -7.73 -4.41 10.54
CA LEU A 105 -7.37 -5.40 9.54
C LEU A 105 -8.24 -6.65 9.70
N ARG A 106 -9.06 -6.96 8.69
CA ARG A 106 -9.99 -8.10 8.68
C ARG A 106 -9.44 -9.32 7.97
N ARG A 107 -8.71 -9.10 6.88
CA ARG A 107 -8.08 -10.16 6.09
C ARG A 107 -6.73 -9.66 5.58
N LEU A 108 -5.72 -10.51 5.68
CA LEU A 108 -4.43 -10.31 5.05
C LEU A 108 -3.93 -11.68 4.62
N GLU A 109 -3.86 -11.91 3.31
CA GLU A 109 -3.54 -13.21 2.74
C GLU A 109 -2.52 -13.06 1.62
N ALA A 110 -1.39 -13.73 1.74
CA ALA A 110 -0.39 -13.80 0.67
C ALA A 110 -0.89 -14.70 -0.46
N ARG A 111 -0.74 -14.24 -1.70
CA ARG A 111 -1.05 -14.99 -2.92
C ARG A 111 0.21 -15.65 -3.48
N ASP A 112 0.00 -16.65 -4.33
CA ASP A 112 1.10 -17.25 -5.08
C ASP A 112 1.79 -16.19 -5.94
N PRO A 113 3.14 -16.11 -5.90
CA PRO A 113 3.89 -15.23 -6.78
C PRO A 113 3.63 -15.56 -8.24
N PHE A 114 3.58 -14.53 -9.07
CA PHE A 114 3.49 -14.69 -10.52
C PHE A 114 4.43 -13.72 -11.22
N THR A 115 4.81 -14.06 -12.45
CA THR A 115 5.65 -13.19 -13.27
C THR A 115 4.80 -12.26 -14.13
N VAL A 116 5.22 -11.01 -14.26
CA VAL A 116 4.66 -10.07 -15.23
C VAL A 116 5.78 -9.44 -16.05
N THR A 117 5.56 -9.29 -17.35
CA THR A 117 6.49 -8.59 -18.23
C THR A 117 6.12 -7.12 -18.27
N VAL A 118 7.06 -6.25 -17.89
CA VAL A 118 6.92 -4.80 -18.01
C VAL A 118 8.00 -4.30 -18.97
N GLY A 119 7.61 -3.99 -20.21
CA GLY A 119 8.56 -3.71 -21.28
C GLY A 119 9.25 -4.97 -21.78
N SER A 120 10.59 -4.98 -21.71
CA SER A 120 11.42 -6.12 -22.13
C SER A 120 11.88 -7.02 -20.97
N ARG A 121 11.46 -6.74 -19.73
CA ARG A 121 11.89 -7.48 -18.54
C ARG A 121 10.72 -8.14 -17.83
N ALA A 122 10.97 -9.35 -17.35
CA ALA A 122 10.07 -10.05 -16.44
C ALA A 122 10.36 -9.64 -14.99
N TYR A 123 9.30 -9.51 -14.21
CA TYR A 123 9.32 -9.19 -12.79
C TYR A 123 8.50 -10.22 -12.04
N TRP A 124 8.95 -10.59 -10.84
CA TRP A 124 8.11 -11.31 -9.91
C TRP A 124 7.20 -10.34 -9.17
N VAL A 125 5.94 -10.75 -9.02
CA VAL A 125 4.92 -10.00 -8.30
C VAL A 125 4.51 -10.82 -7.08
N LEU A 126 4.76 -10.26 -5.90
CA LEU A 126 4.24 -10.78 -4.64
C LEU A 126 2.90 -10.10 -4.36
N GLY A 127 1.81 -10.85 -4.45
CA GLY A 127 0.46 -10.33 -4.24
C GLY A 127 -0.05 -10.59 -2.81
N TYR A 128 -0.79 -9.65 -2.24
CA TYR A 128 -1.46 -9.78 -0.95
C TYR A 128 -2.90 -9.29 -1.06
N ALA A 129 -3.87 -10.12 -0.68
CA ALA A 129 -5.26 -9.70 -0.55
C ALA A 129 -5.47 -9.09 0.84
N VAL A 130 -5.87 -7.82 0.88
CA VAL A 130 -6.03 -7.06 2.12
C VAL A 130 -7.46 -6.55 2.25
N GLN A 131 -8.04 -6.71 3.43
CA GLN A 131 -9.33 -6.13 3.78
C GLN A 131 -9.21 -5.37 5.10
N VAL A 132 -9.57 -4.09 5.09
CA VAL A 132 -9.55 -3.21 6.27
C VAL A 132 -10.90 -2.56 6.51
N GLU A 133 -11.16 -2.16 7.74
CA GLU A 133 -12.38 -1.46 8.14
C GLU A 133 -12.10 -0.31 9.09
N GLY A 134 -12.77 0.82 8.86
CA GLY A 134 -12.65 2.00 9.70
C GLY A 134 -13.58 3.10 9.21
N ASP A 135 -13.47 4.29 9.80
CA ASP A 135 -14.10 5.46 9.18
C ASP A 135 -13.41 5.81 7.84
N LEU A 136 -14.08 6.61 7.02
CA LEU A 136 -13.57 6.95 5.68
C LEU A 136 -12.21 7.66 5.74
N ALA A 137 -11.99 8.51 6.75
CA ALA A 137 -10.74 9.26 6.88
C ALA A 137 -9.57 8.33 7.21
N ALA A 138 -9.74 7.44 8.18
CA ALA A 138 -8.80 6.40 8.57
C ALA A 138 -8.47 5.45 7.41
N VAL A 139 -9.48 5.02 6.65
CA VAL A 139 -9.27 4.17 5.46
C VAL A 139 -8.46 4.92 4.39
N SER A 140 -8.78 6.19 4.13
CA SER A 140 -8.02 6.99 3.16
C SER A 140 -6.57 7.24 3.61
N ALA A 141 -6.35 7.47 4.90
CA ALA A 141 -5.04 7.66 5.50
C ALA A 141 -4.22 6.37 5.44
N PHE A 142 -4.85 5.21 5.69
CA PHE A 142 -4.24 3.91 5.52
C PHE A 142 -3.76 3.67 4.09
N LEU A 143 -4.61 3.89 3.08
CA LEU A 143 -4.23 3.69 1.68
C LEU A 143 -3.06 4.59 1.27
N THR A 144 -3.11 5.87 1.70
CA THR A 144 -2.06 6.85 1.41
C THR A 144 -0.73 6.45 2.07
N ALA A 145 -0.77 6.11 3.37
CA ALA A 145 0.41 5.74 4.14
C ALA A 145 1.03 4.43 3.64
N LEU A 146 0.21 3.49 3.18
CA LEU A 146 0.68 2.22 2.62
C LEU A 146 1.40 2.42 1.28
N GLU A 147 0.91 3.31 0.42
CA GLU A 147 1.54 3.64 -0.86
C GLU A 147 2.81 4.49 -0.70
N SER A 148 2.84 5.39 0.29
CA SER A 148 4.01 6.22 0.60
C SER A 148 5.04 5.57 1.54
N GLY A 149 4.90 4.26 1.77
CA GLY A 149 5.73 3.49 2.70
C GLY A 149 7.19 3.32 2.25
N PRO A 150 8.02 2.64 3.06
CA PRO A 150 9.42 2.38 2.73
C PRO A 150 9.60 1.40 1.56
N ILE A 151 8.56 0.61 1.24
CA ILE A 151 8.60 -0.39 0.17
C ILE A 151 8.24 0.30 -1.15
N GLY A 152 9.26 0.86 -1.82
CA GLY A 152 9.07 1.66 -3.02
C GLY A 152 8.36 0.91 -4.17
N THR A 153 8.50 -0.41 -4.27
CA THR A 153 7.84 -1.20 -5.32
C THR A 153 6.44 -1.70 -4.98
N LEU A 154 5.88 -1.24 -3.87
CA LEU A 154 4.51 -1.56 -3.47
C LEU A 154 3.52 -0.76 -4.32
N VAL A 155 2.56 -1.47 -4.90
CA VAL A 155 1.47 -0.91 -5.69
C VAL A 155 0.15 -1.44 -5.16
N LEU A 156 -0.81 -0.56 -4.97
CA LEU A 156 -2.19 -0.95 -4.67
C LEU A 156 -2.91 -1.27 -5.99
N ASP A 157 -3.74 -2.29 -6.02
CA ASP A 157 -4.55 -2.69 -7.16
C ASP A 157 -5.94 -3.11 -6.69
N GLN A 158 -6.93 -3.03 -7.57
CA GLN A 158 -8.32 -3.45 -7.30
C GLN A 158 -8.91 -2.87 -6.00
N VAL A 159 -8.64 -1.60 -5.70
CA VAL A 159 -9.16 -0.94 -4.49
C VAL A 159 -10.67 -0.75 -4.63
N GLN A 160 -11.43 -1.41 -3.77
CA GLN A 160 -12.88 -1.29 -3.64
C GLN A 160 -13.22 -0.80 -2.24
N VAL A 161 -14.00 0.27 -2.14
CA VAL A 161 -14.43 0.86 -0.86
C VAL A 161 -15.94 0.87 -0.81
N GLU A 162 -16.50 0.24 0.23
CA GLU A 162 -17.94 0.09 0.42
C GLU A 162 -18.34 0.62 1.80
N ALA A 163 -19.40 1.42 1.85
CA ALA A 163 -20.02 1.78 3.12
C ALA A 163 -20.78 0.57 3.67
N ARG A 164 -20.53 0.19 4.93
CA ARG A 164 -21.34 -0.81 5.60
C ARG A 164 -22.60 -0.13 6.16
N PRO A 165 -23.78 -0.74 6.01
CA PRO A 165 -24.99 -0.21 6.63
C PRO A 165 -24.81 -0.17 8.15
N THR A 166 -24.97 1.00 8.75
CA THR A 166 -25.05 1.14 10.20
C THR A 166 -26.30 0.37 10.65
N PRO A 167 -26.20 -0.59 11.59
CA PRO A 167 -27.38 -1.31 12.06
C PRO A 167 -28.38 -0.27 12.58
N THR A 168 -29.56 -0.20 11.97
CA THR A 168 -30.59 0.75 12.36
C THR A 168 -31.13 0.30 13.71
N SER A 169 -30.58 0.85 14.79
CA SER A 169 -31.14 0.69 16.12
C SER A 169 -32.55 1.28 16.11
N THR A 170 -33.54 0.42 16.33
CA THR A 170 -34.94 0.61 16.74
C THR A 170 -35.54 2.03 16.64
N PRO A 171 -36.74 2.21 16.03
CA PRO A 171 -37.30 3.53 15.76
C PRO A 171 -37.41 4.43 17.00
N PRO A 172 -37.10 5.74 16.86
CA PRO A 172 -37.07 6.67 17.98
C PRO A 172 -38.48 6.99 18.50
N SER A 173 -38.66 6.84 19.82
CA SER A 173 -39.68 7.62 20.55
C SER A 173 -39.42 9.10 20.30
N ALA A 174 -40.45 9.81 19.83
CA ALA A 174 -40.39 11.22 19.45
C ALA A 174 -39.82 12.09 20.59
N SER A 175 -38.55 12.46 20.49
CA SER A 175 -37.91 13.48 21.31
C SER A 175 -37.12 14.40 20.40
N SER A 176 -37.41 15.69 20.47
CA SER A 176 -37.12 16.74 19.48
C SER A 176 -35.67 17.25 19.44
N ASN A 177 -34.69 16.42 19.81
CA ASN A 177 -33.28 16.68 19.56
C ASN A 177 -32.84 15.73 18.46
N THR A 178 -32.78 16.19 17.21
CA THR A 178 -32.32 15.37 16.09
C THR A 178 -30.85 15.01 16.31
N PRO A 179 -30.52 13.77 16.72
CA PRO A 179 -29.13 13.37 16.87
C PRO A 179 -28.55 13.29 15.47
N VAL A 180 -27.38 13.87 15.24
CA VAL A 180 -26.64 13.63 14.00
C VAL A 180 -26.32 12.13 13.97
N PRO A 181 -26.77 11.37 12.96
CA PRO A 181 -26.50 9.95 12.90
C PRO A 181 -24.99 9.72 12.81
N PRO A 182 -24.42 8.75 13.55
CA PRO A 182 -23.01 8.44 13.46
C PRO A 182 -22.64 8.04 12.02
N PRO A 183 -21.46 8.44 11.53
CA PRO A 183 -21.03 8.11 10.18
C PRO A 183 -20.92 6.59 10.00
N PRO A 184 -21.32 6.04 8.83
CA PRO A 184 -21.21 4.60 8.60
C PRO A 184 -19.75 4.17 8.56
N PRO A 185 -19.40 2.97 9.08
CA PRO A 185 -18.08 2.41 8.88
C PRO A 185 -17.89 1.98 7.43
N TYR A 186 -16.67 2.12 6.92
CA TYR A 186 -16.29 1.73 5.56
C TYR A 186 -15.44 0.47 5.60
N ARG A 187 -15.64 -0.40 4.61
CA ARG A 187 -14.80 -1.56 4.33
C ARG A 187 -14.03 -1.30 3.04
N ALA A 188 -12.72 -1.42 3.08
CA ALA A 188 -11.88 -1.42 1.88
C ALA A 188 -11.32 -2.82 1.62
N THR A 189 -11.43 -3.28 0.37
CA THR A 189 -10.78 -4.50 -0.13
C THR A 189 -9.81 -4.10 -1.23
N LEU A 190 -8.57 -4.58 -1.17
CA LEU A 190 -7.53 -4.22 -2.13
C LEU A 190 -6.54 -5.38 -2.32
N ILE A 191 -5.82 -5.34 -3.43
CA ILE A 191 -4.66 -6.18 -3.68
C ILE A 191 -3.40 -5.32 -3.56
N VAL A 192 -2.48 -5.71 -2.69
CA VAL A 192 -1.16 -5.11 -2.59
C VAL A 192 -0.21 -5.96 -3.44
N GLN A 193 0.49 -5.34 -4.38
CA GLN A 193 1.46 -6.00 -5.25
C GLN A 193 2.84 -5.41 -4.96
N VAL A 194 3.83 -6.26 -4.77
CA VAL A 194 5.22 -5.84 -4.63
C VAL A 194 6.03 -6.43 -5.76
N TYR A 195 6.68 -5.57 -6.53
CA TYR A 195 7.48 -5.96 -7.69
C TYR A 195 8.93 -6.20 -7.27
N THR A 196 9.48 -7.34 -7.69
CA THR A 196 10.90 -7.68 -7.53
C THR A 196 11.49 -8.07 -8.88
N ARG A 197 12.78 -7.82 -9.06
CA ARG A 197 13.48 -8.24 -10.29
C ARG A 197 13.70 -9.74 -10.27
N GLU A 198 13.56 -10.40 -11.42
CA GLU A 198 14.01 -11.78 -11.58
C GLU A 198 15.54 -11.84 -11.54
N THR A 199 16.10 -12.50 -10.52
CA THR A 199 17.55 -12.76 -10.39
C THR A 199 17.88 -14.18 -10.84
N GLY A 200 17.80 -14.42 -12.14
CA GLY A 200 18.25 -15.68 -12.75
C GLY A 200 18.99 -15.41 -14.06
N PRO A 201 20.00 -16.23 -14.44
CA PRO A 201 20.47 -16.22 -15.82
C PRO A 201 19.27 -16.51 -16.74
N GLU A 202 19.15 -15.76 -17.84
CA GLU A 202 18.03 -15.87 -18.78
C GLU A 202 17.67 -17.34 -19.06
N GLY A 203 16.51 -17.79 -18.58
CA GLY A 203 16.03 -19.18 -18.71
C GLY A 203 16.05 -20.03 -17.42
N SER A 204 16.60 -19.53 -16.31
CA SER A 204 16.47 -20.16 -14.99
C SER A 204 15.40 -19.45 -14.19
N SER A 205 14.16 -19.96 -14.25
CA SER A 205 13.06 -19.51 -13.39
C SER A 205 13.35 -19.97 -11.96
N VAL A 206 14.11 -19.17 -11.23
CA VAL A 206 14.27 -19.31 -9.79
C VAL A 206 13.12 -18.50 -9.19
N LEU A 207 12.15 -19.20 -8.60
CA LEU A 207 11.11 -18.55 -7.79
C LEU A 207 11.82 -17.62 -6.79
N PRO A 208 11.33 -16.39 -6.57
CA PRO A 208 11.87 -15.54 -5.51
C PRO A 208 11.84 -16.35 -4.22
N PRO A 209 12.82 -16.18 -3.32
CA PRO A 209 12.84 -16.90 -2.06
C PRO A 209 11.57 -16.55 -1.27
N THR A 210 10.54 -17.37 -1.45
CA THR A 210 9.33 -17.32 -0.64
C THR A 210 9.62 -18.16 0.57
N LEU A 211 9.50 -17.54 1.75
CA LEU A 211 9.57 -18.28 3.00
C LEU A 211 8.57 -19.42 2.93
N SER A 212 9.04 -20.63 3.25
CA SER A 212 8.14 -21.76 3.39
C SER A 212 7.05 -21.41 4.43
N PRO A 213 5.84 -21.99 4.35
CA PRO A 213 4.79 -21.72 5.33
C PRO A 213 5.27 -21.83 6.78
N GLN A 214 6.13 -22.82 7.07
CA GLN A 214 6.72 -23.01 8.40
C GLN A 214 7.68 -21.89 8.82
N GLU A 215 8.52 -21.40 7.91
CA GLU A 215 9.44 -20.28 8.19
C GLU A 215 8.67 -18.98 8.39
N ARG A 216 7.61 -18.75 7.59
CA ARG A 216 6.71 -17.62 7.75
C ARG A 216 6.04 -17.64 9.12
N THR A 217 5.51 -18.80 9.54
CA THR A 217 4.91 -18.97 10.87
C THR A 217 5.92 -18.63 11.98
N ARG A 218 7.14 -19.18 11.92
CA ARG A 218 8.20 -18.88 12.91
C ARG A 218 8.59 -17.41 12.93
N GLN A 219 8.57 -16.73 11.79
CA GLN A 219 8.88 -15.30 11.73
C GLN A 219 7.74 -14.46 12.30
N LEU A 220 6.49 -14.78 11.98
CA LEU A 220 5.32 -14.13 12.57
C LEU A 220 5.27 -14.32 14.09
N GLU A 221 5.59 -15.52 14.61
CA GLU A 221 5.70 -15.78 16.05
C GLU A 221 6.77 -14.89 16.71
N ARG A 222 7.95 -14.75 16.10
CA ARG A 222 8.97 -13.80 16.60
C ARG A 222 8.47 -12.35 16.63
N LEU A 223 7.73 -11.92 15.60
CA LEU A 223 7.15 -10.57 15.57
C LEU A 223 6.06 -10.37 16.63
N VAL A 224 5.28 -11.42 16.92
CA VAL A 224 4.30 -11.40 18.03
C VAL A 224 5.02 -11.20 19.36
N ASP A 225 6.10 -11.95 19.60
CA ASP A 225 6.87 -11.84 20.84
C ASP A 225 7.56 -10.48 20.98
N GLU A 226 8.10 -9.93 19.89
CA GLU A 226 8.68 -8.59 19.87
C GLU A 226 7.61 -7.52 20.19
N ALA A 227 6.44 -7.58 19.56
CA ALA A 227 5.35 -6.64 19.81
C ALA A 227 4.81 -6.76 21.25
N ARG A 228 4.77 -7.98 21.82
CA ARG A 228 4.44 -8.21 23.24
C ARG A 228 5.45 -7.53 24.16
N GLN A 229 6.75 -7.69 23.89
CA GLN A 229 7.81 -7.05 24.67
C GLN A 229 7.74 -5.51 24.60
N GLN A 230 7.29 -4.97 23.47
CA GLN A 230 7.07 -3.53 23.28
C GLN A 230 5.76 -3.02 23.91
N GLY A 231 4.87 -3.90 24.38
CA GLY A 231 3.53 -3.52 24.86
C GLY A 231 2.59 -3.00 23.77
N ASP A 232 2.89 -3.29 22.50
CA ASP A 232 2.06 -2.92 21.35
C ASP A 232 1.00 -3.99 21.08
N TRP A 233 -0.01 -4.04 21.96
CA TRP A 233 -1.06 -5.06 21.90
C TRP A 233 -1.92 -4.98 20.63
N THR A 234 -2.07 -3.79 20.01
CA THR A 234 -2.74 -3.64 18.71
C THR A 234 -2.01 -4.41 17.61
N ARG A 235 -0.68 -4.31 17.58
CA ARG A 235 0.16 -5.07 16.64
C ARG A 235 0.14 -6.56 16.94
N VAL A 236 0.19 -6.96 18.22
CA VAL A 236 0.07 -8.37 18.64
C VAL A 236 -1.24 -8.99 18.12
N ILE A 237 -2.38 -8.33 18.33
CA ILE A 237 -3.69 -8.81 17.85
C ILE A 237 -3.65 -8.99 16.33
N SER A 238 -3.16 -8.00 15.61
CA SER A 238 -3.11 -8.05 14.14
C SER A 238 -2.25 -9.19 13.63
N LEU A 239 -1.08 -9.43 14.22
CA LEU A 239 -0.19 -10.54 13.86
C LEU A 239 -0.79 -11.91 14.21
N LEU A 240 -1.45 -12.03 15.37
CA LEU A 240 -2.14 -13.25 15.77
C LEU A 240 -3.33 -13.59 14.86
N LEU A 241 -4.04 -12.58 14.34
CA LEU A 241 -5.10 -12.78 13.35
C LEU A 241 -4.55 -13.35 12.02
N VAL A 242 -3.36 -12.89 11.59
CA VAL A 242 -2.66 -13.47 10.43
C VAL A 242 -2.20 -14.90 10.72
N LEU A 243 -1.64 -15.17 11.89
CA LEU A 243 -1.28 -16.55 12.27
C LEU A 243 -2.49 -17.49 12.31
N ARG A 244 -3.66 -17.00 12.73
CA ARG A 244 -4.90 -17.77 12.77
C ARG A 244 -5.43 -18.10 11.38
N SER A 245 -5.22 -17.26 10.36
CA SER A 245 -5.60 -17.63 8.99
C SER A 245 -4.78 -18.81 8.46
N ASP A 246 -3.52 -18.92 8.89
CA ASP A 246 -2.64 -20.02 8.50
C ASP A 246 -2.90 -21.29 9.34
N ARG A 247 -3.34 -21.15 10.60
CA ARG A 247 -3.63 -22.25 11.53
C ARG A 247 -4.99 -22.05 12.23
N PRO A 248 -6.12 -22.32 11.57
CA PRO A 248 -7.45 -22.01 12.12
C PRO A 248 -7.82 -22.87 13.34
N ASP A 249 -7.26 -24.06 13.46
CA ASP A 249 -7.59 -25.05 14.50
C ASP A 249 -6.62 -25.05 15.70
N ASP A 250 -5.72 -24.06 15.79
CA ASP A 250 -4.73 -23.95 16.88
C ASP A 250 -5.36 -23.29 18.13
N PRO A 251 -5.62 -24.04 19.22
CA PRO A 251 -6.28 -23.50 20.41
C PRO A 251 -5.40 -22.50 21.17
N ASP A 252 -4.08 -22.58 21.03
CA ASP A 252 -3.15 -21.67 21.71
C ASP A 252 -3.24 -20.27 21.09
N LEU A 253 -3.48 -20.16 19.78
CA LEU A 253 -3.70 -18.87 19.11
C LEU A 253 -4.96 -18.18 19.61
N GLU A 254 -6.03 -18.92 19.88
CA GLU A 254 -7.27 -18.36 20.42
C GLU A 254 -7.07 -17.81 21.84
N ALA A 255 -6.41 -18.58 22.71
CA ALA A 255 -6.07 -18.11 24.06
C ALA A 255 -5.18 -16.85 24.03
N GLN A 256 -4.18 -16.83 23.14
CA GLN A 256 -3.29 -15.68 22.96
C GLN A 256 -4.02 -14.44 22.42
N LEU A 257 -4.99 -14.61 21.51
CA LEU A 257 -5.82 -13.52 21.00
C LEU A 257 -6.68 -12.92 22.12
N VAL A 258 -7.34 -13.75 22.92
CA VAL A 258 -8.14 -13.30 24.07
C VAL A 258 -7.28 -12.51 25.04
N GLU A 259 -6.10 -13.02 25.39
CA GLU A 259 -5.16 -12.30 26.25
C GLU A 259 -4.79 -10.93 25.65
N ALA A 260 -4.43 -10.89 24.38
CA ALA A 260 -4.02 -9.66 23.71
C ALA A 260 -5.14 -8.61 23.70
N TYR A 261 -6.40 -9.01 23.45
CA TYR A 261 -7.56 -8.11 23.55
C TYR A 261 -7.78 -7.58 24.97
N VAL A 262 -7.66 -8.43 26.00
CA VAL A 262 -7.79 -7.99 27.40
C VAL A 262 -6.71 -6.96 27.75
N ARG A 263 -5.46 -7.21 27.33
CA ARG A 263 -4.34 -6.30 27.58
C ARG A 263 -4.50 -4.96 26.84
N ASP A 264 -4.92 -4.97 25.58
CA ASP A 264 -5.18 -3.72 24.84
C ASP A 264 -6.33 -2.93 25.49
N GLY A 265 -7.41 -3.61 25.88
CA GLY A 265 -8.55 -2.99 26.58
C GLY A 265 -8.13 -2.32 27.89
N GLN A 266 -7.34 -3.01 28.73
CA GLN A 266 -6.78 -2.44 29.96
C GLN A 266 -5.91 -1.21 29.68
N ARG A 267 -5.07 -1.25 28.64
CA ARG A 267 -4.23 -0.12 28.25
C ARG A 267 -5.07 1.10 27.87
N ARG A 268 -6.10 0.91 27.04
CA ARG A 268 -7.02 2.00 26.63
C ARG A 268 -7.79 2.57 27.80
N MET A 269 -8.15 1.73 28.77
CA MET A 269 -8.86 2.14 29.99
C MET A 269 -7.98 3.06 30.84
N LEU A 270 -6.73 2.67 31.05
CA LEU A 270 -5.75 3.49 31.77
C LEU A 270 -5.42 4.80 31.03
N ALA A 271 -5.49 4.79 29.70
CA ALA A 271 -5.28 5.98 28.87
C ALA A 271 -6.49 6.95 28.83
N GLY A 272 -7.61 6.61 29.50
CA GLY A 272 -8.81 7.44 29.49
C GLY A 272 -9.52 7.51 28.13
N GLN A 273 -9.24 6.57 27.21
CA GLN A 273 -9.75 6.60 25.84
C GLN A 273 -11.18 6.05 25.69
N PHE A 274 -11.86 5.69 26.78
CA PHE A 274 -13.22 5.13 26.73
C PHE A 274 -14.31 6.18 26.47
N GLU A 275 -14.11 7.45 26.84
CA GLU A 275 -15.13 8.48 26.62
C GLU A 275 -15.41 8.78 25.13
N LEU A 276 -14.48 8.40 24.22
CA LEU A 276 -14.67 8.56 22.77
C LEU A 276 -15.40 7.38 22.11
N ALA A 277 -15.44 6.20 22.74
CA ALA A 277 -16.09 5.02 22.18
C ALA A 277 -17.59 4.92 22.54
N GLU A 278 -18.03 5.58 23.61
CA GLU A 278 -19.47 5.69 23.94
C GLU A 278 -20.19 6.76 23.09
N ALA A 279 -19.44 7.65 22.44
CA ALA A 279 -19.95 8.72 21.58
C ALA A 279 -19.93 8.41 20.07
N ALA A 280 -19.40 7.25 19.67
CA ALA A 280 -19.30 6.78 18.28
C ALA A 280 -20.21 5.57 18.03
#